data_AF-A0A371X5U4-F1
#
_entry.id   AF-A0A371X5U4-F1
#
_cell.length_a   1.000
_cell.length_b   1.000
_cell.length_c   1.000
_cell.angle_alpha   90.00
_cell.angle_beta   90.00
_cell.angle_gamma   90.00
#
_symmetry.space_group_name_H-M   'P 1'
#
loop_
_entity.id
_entity.type
_entity.pdbx_description
1 polymer ?
#
loop_
_entity_poly.entity_id
_entity_poly.type
_entity_poly.pdbx_seq_one_letter_code
_entity_poly.pdbx_strand_id
1 'polypeptide(L)'
;MIRDISQEIEQHLEARLSRRMKAEERHLTRLERREAEAEKLIGELCRNGQTIHYINVRNVKGEFTGKTREFPGPLGFGEAVHFLIRNNYV
;
A
#
# COMPACT_ATOMS: atom_id res chain seq x y z
N MET A 1 -14.76 40.63 -22.69
CA MET A 1 -13.93 41.07 -21.55
C MET A 1 -14.28 40.35 -20.25
N ILE A 2 -15.45 40.54 -19.63
CA ILE A 2 -15.79 39.81 -18.37
C ILE A 2 -15.97 38.29 -18.59
N ARG A 3 -16.57 37.87 -19.71
CA ARG A 3 -16.72 36.44 -20.07
C ARG A 3 -15.38 35.71 -20.26
N ASP A 4 -14.41 36.38 -20.87
CA ASP A 4 -13.10 35.79 -21.18
C ASP A 4 -12.30 35.54 -19.88
N ILE A 5 -12.41 36.45 -18.91
CA ILE A 5 -11.79 36.30 -17.57
C ILE A 5 -12.42 35.13 -16.81
N SER A 6 -13.75 34.98 -16.83
CA SER A 6 -14.42 33.84 -16.19
C SER A 6 -13.97 32.51 -16.80
N GLN A 7 -13.86 32.44 -18.12
CA GLN A 7 -13.43 31.24 -18.82
C GLN A 7 -11.96 30.88 -18.55
N GLU A 8 -11.08 31.88 -18.46
CA GLU A 8 -9.67 31.68 -18.12
C GLU A 8 -9.50 31.22 -16.66
N ILE A 9 -10.29 31.78 -15.73
CA ILE A 9 -10.33 31.33 -14.33
C ILE A 9 -10.82 29.88 -14.23
N GLU A 10 -11.87 29.51 -14.95
CA GLU A 10 -12.38 28.13 -14.98
C GLU A 10 -11.33 27.15 -15.49
N GLN A 11 -10.63 27.48 -16.57
CA GLN A 11 -9.54 26.65 -17.12
C GLN A 11 -8.39 26.47 -16.11
N HIS A 12 -8.01 27.53 -15.39
CA HIS A 12 -6.98 27.43 -14.36
C HIS A 12 -7.41 26.57 -13.16
N LEU A 13 -8.67 26.69 -12.74
CA LEU A 13 -9.24 25.87 -11.67
C LEU A 13 -9.30 24.39 -12.08
N GLU A 14 -9.78 24.12 -13.29
CA GLU A 14 -9.85 22.76 -13.83
C GLU A 14 -8.46 22.13 -13.96
N ALA A 15 -7.48 22.87 -14.48
CA ALA A 15 -6.10 22.40 -14.57
C ALA A 15 -5.48 22.12 -13.18
N ARG A 16 -5.82 22.90 -12.16
CA ARG A 16 -5.37 22.65 -10.77
C ARG A 16 -6.02 21.40 -10.18
N LEU A 17 -7.33 21.23 -10.37
CA LEU A 17 -8.07 20.05 -9.90
C LEU A 17 -7.56 18.79 -10.60
N SER A 18 -7.39 18.83 -11.92
CA SER A 18 -6.87 17.71 -12.71
C SER A 18 -5.47 17.28 -12.22
N ARG A 19 -4.58 18.24 -11.94
CA ARG A 19 -3.26 17.95 -11.37
C ARG A 19 -3.33 17.30 -9.99
N ARG A 20 -4.26 17.75 -9.14
CA ARG A 20 -4.48 17.15 -7.81
C ARG A 20 -4.97 15.71 -7.95
N MET A 21 -6.00 15.47 -8.76
CA MET A 21 -6.55 14.13 -8.96
C MET A 21 -5.48 13.17 -9.53
N LYS A 22 -4.68 13.61 -10.51
CA LYS A 22 -3.55 12.81 -11.03
C LYS A 22 -2.45 12.56 -9.98
N ALA A 23 -2.29 13.42 -8.99
CA ALA A 23 -1.33 13.19 -7.90
C ALA A 23 -1.88 12.14 -6.91
N GLU A 24 -3.16 12.23 -6.57
CA GLU A 24 -3.87 11.26 -5.72
C GLU A 24 -3.91 9.88 -6.38
N GLU A 25 -4.28 9.80 -7.66
CA GLU A 25 -4.28 8.56 -8.44
C GLU A 25 -2.90 7.89 -8.42
N ARG A 26 -1.83 8.65 -8.73
CA ARG A 26 -0.45 8.12 -8.67
C ARG A 26 -0.07 7.64 -7.27
N HIS A 27 -0.59 8.25 -6.22
CA HIS A 27 -0.34 7.82 -4.85
C HIS A 27 -1.06 6.50 -4.55
N LEU A 28 -2.34 6.40 -4.91
CA LEU A 28 -3.15 5.21 -4.74
C LEU A 28 -2.58 4.02 -5.52
N THR A 29 -2.24 4.19 -6.80
CA THR A 29 -1.63 3.12 -7.61
C THR A 29 -0.31 2.62 -7.02
N ARG A 30 0.47 3.50 -6.37
CA ARG A 30 1.71 3.08 -5.69
C ARG A 30 1.41 2.26 -4.43
N LEU A 31 0.38 2.64 -3.66
CA LEU A 31 -0.04 1.88 -2.49
C LEU A 31 -0.57 0.51 -2.89
N GLU A 32 -1.48 0.44 -3.86
CA GLU A 32 -2.05 -0.82 -4.38
C GLU A 32 -0.94 -1.77 -4.87
N ARG A 33 0.07 -1.24 -5.57
CA ARG A 33 1.20 -2.05 -6.01
C ARG A 33 1.99 -2.61 -4.83
N ARG A 34 2.25 -1.81 -3.80
CA ARG A 34 2.97 -2.26 -2.60
C ARG A 34 2.16 -3.26 -1.80
N GLU A 35 0.85 -3.09 -1.71
CA GLU A 35 -0.06 -4.07 -1.11
C GLU A 35 -0.01 -5.39 -1.87
N ALA A 36 -0.16 -5.38 -3.19
CA ALA A 36 -0.06 -6.58 -4.02
C ALA A 36 1.30 -7.30 -3.93
N GLU A 37 2.39 -6.54 -3.74
CA GLU A 37 3.72 -7.11 -3.48
C GLU A 37 3.83 -7.67 -2.06
N ALA A 38 3.22 -7.02 -1.06
CA ALA A 38 3.19 -7.47 0.33
C ALA A 38 2.41 -8.78 0.48
N GLU A 39 1.24 -8.89 -0.15
CA GLU A 39 0.39 -10.08 -0.09
C GLU A 39 1.12 -11.34 -0.55
N LYS A 40 1.97 -11.22 -1.57
CA LYS A 40 2.79 -12.34 -2.09
C LYS A 40 3.82 -12.86 -1.10
N LEU A 41 4.18 -12.07 -0.08
CA LEU A 41 5.17 -12.44 0.94
C LEU A 41 4.54 -13.07 2.18
N ILE A 42 3.20 -13.05 2.28
CA ILE A 42 2.46 -13.59 3.41
C ILE A 42 2.20 -15.07 3.16
N GLY A 43 2.70 -15.90 4.07
CA GLY A 43 2.35 -17.30 4.14
C GLY A 43 1.14 -17.52 5.07
N GLU A 44 0.46 -18.63 4.86
CA GLU A 44 -0.63 -19.10 5.73
C GLU A 44 -0.26 -20.45 6.36
N LEU A 45 -0.59 -20.62 7.63
CA LEU A 45 -0.51 -21.90 8.32
C LEU A 45 -1.78 -22.15 9.12
N CYS A 46 -2.29 -23.37 9.06
CA CYS A 46 -3.39 -23.81 9.91
C CYS A 46 -2.81 -24.48 11.15
N ARG A 47 -3.03 -23.90 12.33
CA ARG A 47 -2.60 -24.43 13.62
C ARG A 47 -3.81 -24.54 14.53
N ASN A 48 -4.13 -25.74 15.00
CA ASN A 48 -5.27 -26.02 15.88
C ASN A 48 -6.62 -25.52 15.32
N GLY A 49 -6.83 -25.61 14.01
CA GLY A 49 -8.05 -25.15 13.33
C GLY A 49 -8.15 -23.62 13.16
N GLN A 50 -7.10 -22.87 13.49
CA GLN A 50 -7.00 -21.44 13.25
C GLN A 50 -5.99 -21.13 12.15
N THR A 51 -6.39 -20.26 11.24
CA THR A 51 -5.49 -19.65 10.26
C THR A 51 -4.57 -18.65 10.97
N ILE A 52 -3.27 -18.84 10.79
CA ILE A 52 -2.23 -17.91 11.24
C ILE A 52 -1.50 -17.45 9.98
N HIS A 53 -1.37 -16.13 9.82
CA HIS A 53 -0.56 -15.56 8.76
C HIS A 53 0.86 -15.34 9.27
N TYR A 54 1.86 -15.50 8.40
CA TYR A 54 3.25 -15.28 8.78
C TYR A 54 4.06 -14.68 7.66
N ILE A 55 5.17 -14.04 8.03
CA ILE A 55 6.17 -13.52 7.10
C ILE A 55 7.56 -14.00 7.50
N ASN A 56 8.42 -14.18 6.51
CA ASN A 56 9.85 -14.36 6.74
C ASN A 56 10.53 -12.99 6.83
N VAL A 57 11.14 -12.69 7.98
CA VAL A 57 11.76 -11.39 8.23
C VAL A 57 13.02 -11.22 7.40
N ARG A 58 13.11 -10.10 6.69
CA ARG A 58 14.27 -9.72 5.89
C ARG A 58 15.14 -8.68 6.61
N ASN A 59 16.44 -8.72 6.37
CA ASN A 59 17.36 -7.68 6.82
C ASN A 59 17.32 -6.46 5.88
N VAL A 60 18.07 -5.41 6.21
CA VAL A 60 18.16 -4.17 5.41
C VAL A 60 18.71 -4.43 3.99
N LYS A 61 19.42 -5.54 3.78
CA LYS A 61 19.94 -5.98 2.48
C LYS A 61 18.94 -6.83 1.68
N GLY A 62 17.75 -7.09 2.22
CA GLY A 62 16.72 -7.94 1.59
C GLY A 62 16.91 -9.44 1.77
N GLU A 63 17.90 -9.88 2.55
CA GLU A 63 18.18 -11.29 2.81
C GLU A 63 17.31 -11.82 3.96
N PHE A 64 16.91 -13.08 3.87
CA PHE A 64 16.12 -13.71 4.94
C PHE A 64 16.98 -13.90 6.21
N THR A 65 16.42 -13.51 7.35
CA THR A 65 17.09 -13.63 8.65
C THR A 65 16.91 -14.99 9.32
N GLY A 66 16.14 -15.89 8.70
CA GLY A 66 15.70 -17.16 9.30
C GLY A 66 14.65 -17.01 10.40
N LYS A 67 14.24 -15.78 10.73
CA LYS A 67 13.17 -15.50 11.68
C LYS A 67 11.84 -15.35 10.96
N THR A 68 10.79 -15.92 11.56
CA THR A 68 9.40 -15.70 11.15
C THR A 68 8.72 -14.76 12.11
N ARG A 69 7.75 -14.01 11.60
CA ARG A 69 6.81 -13.25 12.42
C ARG A 69 5.41 -13.73 12.09
N GLU A 70 4.68 -14.16 13.12
CA GLU A 70 3.31 -14.65 13.02
C GLU A 70 2.33 -13.54 13.39
N PHE A 71 1.18 -13.53 12.72
CA PHE A 71 0.06 -12.61 12.91
C PHE A 71 -1.20 -13.47 13.07
N PRO A 72 -1.50 -13.92 14.30
CA PRO A 72 -2.66 -14.74 14.57
C PRO A 72 -3.94 -13.92 14.61
N GLY A 73 -5.08 -14.58 14.36
CA GLY A 73 -6.40 -13.99 14.52
C GLY A 73 -6.99 -13.43 13.23
N PRO A 74 -8.24 -12.90 13.31
CA PRO A 74 -9.06 -12.59 12.14
C PRO A 74 -8.52 -11.45 11.27
N LEU A 75 -7.66 -10.59 11.82
CA LEU A 75 -7.03 -9.46 11.12
C LEU A 75 -5.57 -9.72 10.75
N GLY A 76 -5.06 -10.93 10.98
CA GLY A 76 -3.64 -11.24 10.85
C GLY A 76 -3.06 -10.96 9.46
N PHE A 77 -3.85 -11.15 8.41
CA PHE A 77 -3.45 -10.84 7.04
C PHE A 77 -3.19 -9.34 6.85
N GLY A 78 -4.14 -8.49 7.26
CA GLY A 78 -4.02 -7.03 7.14
C GLY A 78 -2.89 -6.47 8.01
N GLU A 79 -2.69 -7.03 9.21
CA GLU A 79 -1.56 -6.66 10.07
C GLU A 79 -0.21 -7.00 9.44
N ALA A 80 -0.11 -8.16 8.78
CA ALA A 80 1.09 -8.58 8.05
C ALA A 80 1.37 -7.65 6.86
N VAL A 81 0.36 -7.29 6.06
CA VAL A 81 0.49 -6.30 4.96
C VAL A 81 0.99 -4.96 5.50
N HIS A 82 0.34 -4.44 6.53
CA HIS A 82 0.73 -3.17 7.13
C HIS A 82 2.15 -3.21 7.70
N PHE A 83 2.56 -4.33 8.30
CA PHE A 83 3.94 -4.52 8.76
C PHE A 83 4.94 -4.46 7.61
N LEU A 84 4.69 -5.13 6.49
CA LEU A 84 5.58 -5.14 5.32
C LEU A 84 5.74 -3.74 4.73
N ILE A 85 4.65 -3.01 4.54
CA ILE A 85 4.65 -1.64 4.00
C ILE A 85 5.34 -0.67 4.94
N ARG A 86 5.02 -0.72 6.25
CA ARG A 86 5.60 0.17 7.27
C ARG A 86 7.12 0.01 7.40
N ASN A 87 7.63 -1.21 7.19
CA ASN A 87 9.06 -1.49 7.28
C ASN A 87 9.78 -1.43 5.93
N ASN A 88 9.11 -1.00 4.85
CA ASN A 88 9.66 -0.96 3.49
C ASN A 88 10.28 -2.29 3.05
N TYR A 89 9.60 -3.41 3.35
CA TYR A 89 10.00 -4.73 2.86
C TYR A 89 9.51 -5.00 1.43
N VAL A 90 8.66 -4.10 0.93
CA VAL A 90 8.14 -3.94 -0.43
C VAL A 90 8.15 -2.48 -0.84
#